data_AF-A0A6P0WWY0-F1
#
_entry.id   AF-A0A6P0WWY0-F1
#
_cell.length_a   1.000
_cell.length_b   1.000
_cell.length_c   1.000
_cell.angle_alpha   90.00
_cell.angle_beta   90.00
_cell.angle_gamma   90.00
#
_symmetry.space_group_name_H-M   'P 1'
#
loop_
_entity.id
_entity.type
_entity.pdbx_description
1 polymer ?
#
loop_
_entity_poly.entity_id
_entity_poly.type
_entity_poly.pdbx_seq_one_letter_code
_entity_poly.pdbx_strand_id
1 'polypeptide(L)'
;GLHWQSSQVEQLMRMVGGHPYLVRVALYYLAQQQLSLEKLLSTAPTEAGIYGDHLRRHLWTLQQHPKLAAAFAKVVIAKEPVELESVLAFKLHSMGLVQLRGNKVMPSFELYRQYFGTRFINE
;
A
#
# COMPACT_ATOMS: atom_id res chain seq x y z
N GLY A 1 5.93 -13.79 -22.84
CA GLY A 1 6.33 -12.90 -21.73
C GLY A 1 5.34 -11.76 -21.64
N LEU A 2 5.50 -10.83 -20.67
CA LEU A 2 4.69 -9.61 -20.63
C LEU A 2 5.18 -8.63 -21.69
N HIS A 3 4.30 -8.22 -22.62
CA HIS A 3 4.60 -7.21 -23.64
C HIS A 3 4.11 -5.85 -23.15
N TRP A 4 4.79 -5.30 -22.14
CA TRP A 4 4.41 -4.03 -21.51
C TRP A 4 5.19 -2.84 -22.07
N GLN A 5 4.50 -1.72 -22.15
CA GLN A 5 5.03 -0.38 -22.35
C GLN A 5 5.28 0.27 -20.99
N SER A 6 6.00 1.38 -20.98
CA SER A 6 6.31 2.14 -19.76
C SER A 6 5.05 2.52 -18.97
N SER A 7 3.93 2.80 -19.65
CA SER A 7 2.66 3.15 -19.02
C SER A 7 2.12 2.03 -18.11
N GLN A 8 2.19 0.75 -18.53
CA GLN A 8 1.77 -0.37 -17.68
C GLN A 8 2.71 -0.56 -16.48
N VAL A 9 4.01 -0.33 -16.67
CA VAL A 9 4.99 -0.37 -15.58
C VAL A 9 4.69 0.73 -14.57
N GLU A 10 4.46 1.96 -15.03
CA GLU A 10 4.12 3.11 -14.18
C GLU A 10 2.82 2.89 -13.41
N GLN A 11 1.80 2.29 -14.03
CA GLN A 11 0.55 1.94 -13.34
C GLN A 11 0.81 0.95 -12.20
N LEU A 12 1.58 -0.10 -12.44
CA LEU A 12 1.94 -1.05 -11.38
C LEU A 12 2.78 -0.39 -10.30
N MET A 13 3.79 0.40 -10.67
CA MET A 13 4.66 1.10 -9.71
C MET A 13 3.90 2.15 -8.91
N ARG A 14 2.89 2.81 -9.47
CA ARG A 14 2.01 3.69 -8.69
C ARG A 14 1.25 2.90 -7.63
N MET A 15 0.76 1.70 -7.98
CA MET A 15 0.02 0.85 -7.06
C MET A 15 0.91 0.27 -5.96
N VAL A 16 2.11 -0.24 -6.26
CA VAL A 16 2.92 -1.02 -5.30
C VAL A 16 4.33 -0.47 -5.04
N GLY A 17 4.70 0.66 -5.62
CA GLY A 17 5.92 1.43 -5.37
C GLY A 17 7.27 0.79 -5.75
N GLY A 18 7.29 -0.49 -6.14
CA GLY A 18 8.52 -1.28 -6.30
C GLY A 18 8.79 -2.27 -5.16
N HIS A 19 7.84 -2.47 -4.24
CA HIS A 19 7.97 -3.45 -3.16
C HIS A 19 8.26 -4.86 -3.72
N PRO A 20 9.42 -5.49 -3.46
CA PRO A 20 9.86 -6.69 -4.18
C PRO A 20 8.86 -7.83 -4.14
N TYR A 21 8.28 -8.10 -2.95
CA TYR A 21 7.24 -9.11 -2.80
C TYR A 21 5.99 -8.81 -3.63
N LEU A 22 5.42 -7.60 -3.54
CA LEU A 22 4.18 -7.23 -4.23
C LEU A 22 4.37 -7.21 -5.76
N VAL A 23 5.52 -6.71 -6.23
CA VAL A 23 5.89 -6.73 -7.64
C VAL A 23 6.01 -8.18 -8.14
N ARG A 24 6.72 -9.04 -7.40
CA ARG A 24 6.86 -10.46 -7.75
C ARG A 24 5.50 -11.15 -7.86
N VAL A 25 4.61 -10.94 -6.89
CA VAL A 25 3.25 -11.50 -6.91
C VAL A 25 2.46 -10.98 -8.11
N ALA A 26 2.53 -9.68 -8.41
CA ALA A 26 1.88 -9.10 -9.59
C ALA A 26 2.35 -9.80 -10.87
N LEU A 27 3.66 -9.83 -11.08
CA LEU A 27 4.27 -10.36 -12.30
C LEU A 27 3.96 -11.85 -12.48
N TYR A 28 3.89 -12.63 -11.41
CA TYR A 28 3.53 -14.04 -11.45
C TYR A 28 2.11 -14.27 -12.02
N TYR A 29 1.11 -13.55 -11.51
CA TYR A 29 -0.29 -13.67 -11.98
C TYR A 29 -0.48 -13.10 -13.38
N LEU A 30 0.18 -11.97 -13.67
CA LEU A 30 0.09 -11.31 -14.97
C LEU A 30 0.77 -12.12 -16.08
N ALA A 31 1.96 -12.69 -15.82
CA ALA A 31 2.68 -13.47 -16.81
C ALA A 31 1.97 -14.79 -17.18
N GLN A 32 1.20 -15.35 -16.24
CA GLN A 32 0.35 -16.52 -16.49
C GLN A 32 -0.99 -16.18 -17.15
N GLN A 33 -1.27 -14.90 -17.42
CA GLN A 33 -2.54 -14.43 -17.98
C GLN A 33 -3.78 -14.82 -17.14
N GLN A 34 -3.58 -15.12 -15.86
CA GLN A 34 -4.68 -15.39 -14.92
C GLN A 34 -5.43 -14.11 -14.53
N LEU A 35 -4.80 -12.94 -14.73
CA LEU A 35 -5.33 -11.64 -14.39
C LEU A 35 -4.88 -10.60 -15.41
N SER A 36 -5.76 -9.68 -15.81
CA SER A 36 -5.34 -8.48 -16.54
C SER A 36 -4.76 -7.44 -15.58
N LEU A 37 -3.92 -6.52 -16.08
CA LEU A 37 -3.42 -5.41 -15.27
C LEU A 37 -4.56 -4.56 -14.69
N GLU A 38 -5.58 -4.28 -15.49
CA GLU A 38 -6.77 -3.54 -15.05
C GLU A 38 -7.51 -4.25 -13.89
N LYS A 39 -7.72 -5.56 -14.01
CA LYS A 39 -8.37 -6.33 -12.95
C LYS A 39 -7.50 -6.43 -11.71
N LEU A 40 -6.19 -6.54 -11.86
CA LEU A 40 -5.24 -6.48 -10.77
C LEU A 40 -5.34 -5.14 -10.04
N LEU A 41 -5.25 -4.01 -10.74
CA LEU A 41 -5.26 -2.69 -10.13
C LEU A 41 -6.59 -2.39 -9.40
N SER A 42 -7.73 -2.80 -9.97
CA SER A 42 -9.04 -2.60 -9.34
C SER A 42 -9.28 -3.48 -8.11
N THR A 43 -8.70 -4.70 -8.07
CA THR A 43 -8.88 -5.63 -6.94
C THR A 43 -7.76 -5.57 -5.92
N ALA A 44 -6.60 -5.00 -6.27
CA ALA A 44 -5.42 -4.89 -5.40
C ALA A 44 -5.74 -4.36 -3.99
N PRO A 45 -6.52 -3.29 -3.80
CA PRO A 45 -6.83 -2.74 -2.46
C PRO A 45 -8.01 -3.44 -1.77
N THR A 46 -8.27 -4.72 -2.07
CA THR A 46 -9.40 -5.47 -1.50
C THR A 46 -8.95 -6.77 -0.84
N GLU A 47 -9.79 -7.33 0.03
CA GLU A 47 -9.54 -8.66 0.64
C GLU A 47 -9.47 -9.79 -0.39
N ALA A 48 -10.18 -9.64 -1.51
CA ALA A 48 -10.24 -10.62 -2.59
C ALA A 48 -9.08 -10.49 -3.60
N GLY A 49 -8.29 -9.41 -3.49
CA GLY A 49 -7.15 -9.18 -4.37
C GLY A 49 -5.96 -10.07 -4.04
N ILE A 50 -5.01 -10.16 -4.97
CA ILE A 50 -3.79 -10.96 -4.84
C ILE A 50 -2.87 -10.52 -3.68
N TYR A 51 -3.16 -9.38 -3.06
CA TYR A 51 -2.42 -8.82 -1.92
C TYR A 51 -3.17 -8.97 -0.58
N GLY A 52 -4.32 -9.64 -0.53
CA GLY A 52 -5.15 -9.75 0.67
C GLY A 52 -4.38 -10.21 1.92
N ASP A 53 -3.59 -11.28 1.82
CA ASP A 53 -2.75 -11.77 2.94
C ASP A 53 -1.72 -10.73 3.44
N HIS A 54 -1.18 -9.94 2.52
CA HIS A 54 -0.23 -8.88 2.87
C HIS A 54 -0.92 -7.77 3.64
N LEU A 55 -2.07 -7.33 3.15
CA LEU A 55 -2.86 -6.25 3.74
C LEU A 55 -3.44 -6.65 5.10
N ARG A 56 -3.98 -7.87 5.23
CA ARG A 56 -4.52 -8.40 6.49
C ARG A 56 -3.48 -8.48 7.60
N ARG A 57 -2.25 -8.90 7.30
CA ARG A 57 -1.17 -8.93 8.31
C ARG A 57 -0.88 -7.54 8.86
N HIS A 58 -0.81 -6.54 7.99
CA HIS A 58 -0.62 -5.15 8.41
C HIS A 58 -1.82 -4.62 9.19
N LEU A 59 -3.05 -4.88 8.73
CA LEU A 59 -4.28 -4.48 9.43
C LEU A 59 -4.35 -5.08 10.84
N TRP A 60 -4.10 -6.39 10.96
CA TRP A 60 -4.04 -7.08 12.25
C TRP A 60 -3.03 -6.41 13.18
N THR A 61 -1.83 -6.11 12.68
CA THR A 61 -0.77 -5.47 13.47
C THR A 61 -1.19 -4.08 13.95
N LEU A 62 -1.84 -3.29 13.09
CA LEU A 62 -2.33 -1.96 13.43
C LEU A 62 -3.44 -2.00 14.49
N GLN A 63 -4.36 -2.96 14.40
CA GLN A 63 -5.43 -3.16 15.39
C GLN A 63 -4.90 -3.46 16.79
N GLN A 64 -3.76 -4.17 16.90
CA GLN A 64 -3.11 -4.41 18.19
C GLN A 64 -2.40 -3.16 18.76
N HIS A 65 -2.23 -2.11 17.97
CA HIS A 65 -1.50 -0.89 18.35
C HIS A 65 -2.31 0.38 18.00
N PRO A 66 -3.33 0.74 18.80
CA PRO A 66 -4.27 1.83 18.47
C PRO A 66 -3.62 3.18 18.18
N LYS A 67 -2.56 3.56 18.92
CA LYS A 67 -1.80 4.79 18.65
C LYS A 67 -1.13 4.78 17.27
N LEU A 68 -0.63 3.62 16.85
CA LEU A 68 0.02 3.44 15.55
C LEU A 68 -1.02 3.45 14.42
N ALA A 69 -2.17 2.81 14.63
CA ALA A 69 -3.31 2.86 13.72
C ALA A 69 -3.82 4.29 13.51
N ALA A 70 -4.06 5.03 14.61
CA ALA A 70 -4.51 6.42 14.53
C ALA A 70 -3.50 7.33 13.83
N ALA A 71 -2.20 7.11 14.06
CA ALA A 71 -1.15 7.83 13.34
C ALA A 71 -1.19 7.51 11.83
N PHE A 72 -1.29 6.23 11.47
CA PHE A 72 -1.33 5.83 10.07
C PHE A 72 -2.61 6.28 9.34
N ALA A 73 -3.75 6.30 10.02
CA ALA A 73 -5.01 6.85 9.50
C ALA A 73 -4.84 8.30 9.02
N LYS A 74 -4.17 9.14 9.81
CA LYS A 74 -3.84 10.53 9.39
C LYS A 74 -3.03 10.56 8.09
N VAL A 75 -2.10 9.63 7.92
CA VAL A 75 -1.23 9.56 6.73
C VAL A 75 -2.01 9.18 5.47
N VAL A 76 -2.89 8.18 5.56
CA VAL A 76 -3.62 7.68 4.37
C VAL A 76 -4.80 8.57 3.95
N ILE A 77 -5.38 9.33 4.87
CA ILE A 77 -6.47 10.28 4.59
C ILE A 77 -5.90 11.61 4.06
N ALA A 78 -4.71 12.03 4.49
CA ALA A 78 -4.13 13.30 4.08
C ALA A 78 -3.72 13.31 2.61
N LYS A 79 -4.01 14.44 1.94
CA LYS A 79 -3.57 14.70 0.55
C LYS A 79 -2.07 15.03 0.48
N GLU A 80 -1.57 15.69 1.52
CA GLU A 80 -0.17 16.12 1.64
C GLU A 80 0.56 15.32 2.72
N PRO A 81 1.91 15.28 2.69
CA PRO A 81 2.70 14.66 3.75
C PRO A 81 2.36 15.24 5.13
N VAL A 82 2.30 14.39 6.14
CA VAL A 82 1.92 14.76 7.52
C VAL A 82 3.09 14.59 8.47
N GLU A 83 3.18 15.46 9.46
CA GLU A 83 4.12 15.30 10.55
C GLU A 83 3.52 14.38 11.62
N LEU A 84 4.33 13.44 12.12
CA LEU A 84 3.97 12.52 13.18
C LEU A 84 5.03 12.58 14.27
N GLU A 85 4.67 12.12 15.47
CA GLU A 85 5.64 11.83 16.53
C GLU A 85 6.73 10.90 15.99
N SER A 86 8.00 11.22 16.26
CA SER A 86 9.17 10.54 15.69
C SER A 86 9.13 9.02 15.86
N VAL A 87 8.70 8.52 17.04
CA VAL A 87 8.60 7.08 17.31
C VAL A 87 7.54 6.40 16.44
N LEU A 88 6.41 7.08 16.18
CA LEU A 88 5.34 6.55 15.33
C LEU A 88 5.75 6.58 13.85
N ALA A 89 6.38 7.68 13.41
CA ALA A 89 6.93 7.80 12.06
C ALA A 89 7.96 6.69 11.77
N PHE A 90 8.90 6.49 12.69
CA PHE A 90 9.92 5.44 12.59
C PHE A 90 9.31 4.05 12.50
N LYS A 91 8.38 3.71 13.40
CA LYS A 91 7.70 2.39 13.38
C LYS A 91 6.96 2.14 12.08
N LEU A 92 6.15 3.10 11.62
CA LEU A 92 5.41 2.97 10.35
C LEU A 92 6.36 2.83 9.16
N HIS A 93 7.49 3.55 9.18
CA HIS A 93 8.50 3.47 8.13
C HIS A 93 9.20 2.11 8.12
N SER A 94 9.59 1.58 9.29
CA SER A 94 10.19 0.24 9.43
C SER A 94 9.24 -0.88 8.99
N MET A 95 7.93 -0.69 9.15
CA MET A 95 6.92 -1.60 8.60
C MET A 95 6.73 -1.48 7.08
N GLY A 96 7.36 -0.49 6.45
CA GLY A 96 7.22 -0.18 5.03
C GLY A 96 5.89 0.47 4.66
N LEU A 97 5.06 0.87 5.63
CA LEU A 97 3.73 1.45 5.39
C LEU A 97 3.80 2.92 4.92
N VAL A 98 4.85 3.64 5.33
CA VAL A 98 5.08 5.03 4.97
C VAL A 98 6.50 5.28 4.46
N GLN A 99 6.65 6.33 3.67
CA GLN A 99 7.94 6.91 3.27
C GLN A 99 8.14 8.27 3.93
N LEU A 100 9.42 8.58 4.21
CA LEU A 100 9.83 9.87 4.75
C LEU A 100 10.01 10.90 3.62
N ARG A 101 9.56 12.13 3.87
CA ARG A 101 9.73 13.34 3.05
C ARG A 101 10.17 14.47 3.97
N GLY A 102 11.48 14.59 4.18
CA GLY A 102 12.01 15.41 5.28
C GLY A 102 11.50 14.89 6.62
N ASN A 103 10.90 15.78 7.43
CA ASN A 103 10.31 15.43 8.74
C ASN A 103 8.85 14.93 8.65
N LYS A 104 8.30 14.83 7.45
CA LYS A 104 6.92 14.39 7.23
C LYS A 104 6.90 12.98 6.64
N VAL A 105 5.75 12.33 6.73
CA VAL A 105 5.51 11.00 6.15
C VAL A 105 4.35 11.04 5.16
N MET A 106 4.41 10.13 4.19
CA MET A 106 3.32 9.85 3.25
C MET A 106 3.17 8.33 3.06
N PRO A 107 2.02 7.82 2.59
CA PRO A 107 1.87 6.40 2.30
C PRO A 107 2.93 5.95 1.29
N SER A 108 3.49 4.74 1.46
CA SER A 108 4.56 4.27 0.57
C SER A 108 4.16 4.17 -0.89
N PHE A 109 2.90 3.84 -1.17
CA PHE A 109 2.33 3.72 -2.50
C PHE A 109 0.79 3.61 -2.42
N GLU A 110 0.14 3.62 -3.57
CA GLU A 110 -1.32 3.81 -3.66
C GLU A 110 -2.13 2.65 -3.07
N LEU A 111 -1.62 1.41 -3.13
CA LEU A 111 -2.28 0.24 -2.54
C LEU A 111 -2.65 0.47 -1.07
N TYR A 112 -1.73 1.03 -0.28
CA TYR A 112 -1.99 1.29 1.13
C TYR A 112 -2.96 2.44 1.34
N ARG A 113 -2.85 3.52 0.54
CA ARG A 113 -3.80 4.63 0.60
C ARG A 113 -5.23 4.13 0.38
N GLN A 114 -5.44 3.33 -0.66
CA GLN A 114 -6.78 2.83 -1.03
C GLN A 114 -7.31 1.81 -0.01
N TYR A 115 -6.52 0.79 0.34
CA TYR A 115 -7.00 -0.26 1.23
C TYR A 115 -7.30 0.25 2.65
N PHE A 116 -6.39 1.03 3.23
CA PHE A 116 -6.52 1.52 4.61
C PHE A 116 -7.36 2.79 4.70
N GLY A 117 -7.34 3.66 3.68
CA GLY A 117 -8.15 4.87 3.65
C GLY A 117 -9.64 4.56 3.76
N THR A 118 -10.15 3.59 2.98
CA THR A 118 -11.56 3.19 3.06
C THR A 118 -11.93 2.58 4.42
N ARG A 119 -10.98 1.95 5.13
CA ARG A 119 -11.25 1.34 6.44
C ARG A 119 -11.27 2.37 7.56
N PHE A 120 -10.30 3.29 7.57
CA PHE A 120 -10.20 4.30 8.62
C PHE A 120 -11.13 5.51 8.45
N ILE A 121 -11.80 5.66 7.29
CA ILE A 121 -12.89 6.64 7.11
C ILE A 121 -14.22 6.10 7.68
N ASN A 122 -14.36 4.78 7.77
CA ASN A 122 -15.61 4.11 8.16
C ASN A 122 -15.58 3.57 9.62
N GLU A 123 -14.55 3.92 10.39
CA GLU A 123 -14.42 3.68 11.84
C GLU A 123 -14.50 5.02 12.59
#